data_AF-A0A2E8QZ65-F1
#
_entry.id   AF-A0A2E8QZ65-F1
#
_cell.length_a   1.000
_cell.length_b   1.000
_cell.length_c   1.000
_cell.angle_alpha   90.00
_cell.angle_beta   90.00
_cell.angle_gamma   90.00
#
_symmetry.space_group_name_H-M   'P 1'
#
loop_
_entity.id
_entity.type
_entity.pdbx_description
1 polymer ?
#
loop_
_entity_poly.entity_id
_entity_poly.type
_entity_poly.pdbx_seq_one_letter_code
_entity_poly.pdbx_strand_id
1 'polypeptide(L)'
;MPILRDLAAHEVDAGAVIGLGPGLITGLGHAIGGMRPFPALSGSGLEIPVTQASLWFWLAGDDRGEIHHRAPAFRRARTVDGFVHRGGRDLTGYEDGTENPEGEAARAAAILVGAGQGLDGSSFVAVQQGRHDRDHFESLAEGEQD
;
A
#
# COMPACT_ATOMS: atom_id res chain seq x y z
N MET A 1 -7.73 -20.79 11.78
CA MET A 1 -8.96 -19.96 11.70
C MET A 1 -9.54 -20.10 10.31
N PRO A 2 -10.82 -20.51 10.14
CA PRO A 2 -11.43 -20.76 8.81
C PRO A 2 -11.26 -19.60 7.83
N ILE A 3 -11.52 -18.37 8.28
CA ILE A 3 -11.41 -17.17 7.44
C ILE A 3 -10.01 -16.92 6.83
N LEU A 4 -8.94 -17.38 7.49
CA LEU A 4 -7.58 -17.28 6.94
C LEU A 4 -7.30 -18.34 5.87
N ARG A 5 -7.99 -19.49 5.92
CA ARG A 5 -7.94 -20.49 4.84
C ARG A 5 -8.71 -20.00 3.62
N ASP A 6 -9.87 -19.36 3.85
CA ASP A 6 -10.65 -18.76 2.78
C ASP A 6 -9.85 -17.64 2.09
N LEU A 7 -9.12 -16.83 2.86
CA LEU A 7 -8.18 -15.84 2.34
C LEU A 7 -7.07 -16.48 1.49
N ALA A 8 -6.50 -17.60 1.92
CA ALA A 8 -5.47 -18.30 1.17
C ALA A 8 -5.99 -18.91 -0.15
N ALA A 9 -7.29 -19.18 -0.23
CA ALA A 9 -7.96 -19.62 -1.45
C ALA A 9 -8.52 -18.45 -2.28
N HIS A 10 -8.35 -17.21 -1.82
CA HIS A 10 -8.85 -16.04 -2.51
C HIS A 10 -8.06 -15.82 -3.81
N GLU A 11 -8.77 -15.63 -4.91
CA GLU A 11 -8.15 -15.41 -6.20
C GLU A 11 -7.55 -14.00 -6.23
N VAL A 12 -6.24 -13.93 -6.52
CA VAL A 12 -5.51 -12.68 -6.66
C VAL A 12 -5.22 -12.49 -8.15
N ASP A 13 -5.83 -11.46 -8.72
CA ASP A 13 -5.62 -11.04 -10.11
C ASP A 13 -4.80 -9.74 -10.16
N ALA A 14 -4.63 -9.18 -11.37
CA ALA A 14 -3.90 -7.93 -11.57
C ALA A 14 -4.51 -6.71 -10.83
N GLY A 15 -5.77 -6.80 -10.38
CA GLY A 15 -6.48 -5.76 -9.64
C GLY A 15 -6.52 -6.01 -8.13
N ALA A 16 -5.76 -6.96 -7.57
CA ALA A 16 -5.71 -7.20 -6.15
C ALA A 16 -4.28 -7.43 -5.64
N VAL A 17 -3.95 -6.80 -4.50
CA VAL A 17 -2.75 -7.10 -3.72
C VAL A 17 -3.14 -7.25 -2.25
N ILE A 18 -2.63 -8.31 -1.62
CA ILE A 18 -2.90 -8.63 -0.21
C ILE A 18 -1.59 -8.53 0.57
N GLY A 19 -1.50 -7.56 1.47
CA GLY A 19 -0.39 -7.39 2.40
C GLY A 19 -0.65 -8.09 3.73
N LEU A 20 0.37 -8.75 4.27
CA LEU A 20 0.34 -9.40 5.58
C LEU A 20 1.16 -8.59 6.58
N GLY A 21 0.54 -8.22 7.70
CA GLY A 21 1.22 -7.49 8.76
C GLY A 21 2.19 -8.37 9.56
N PRO A 22 3.25 -7.79 10.15
CA PRO A 22 4.26 -8.54 10.90
C PRO A 22 3.66 -9.23 12.13
N GLY A 23 2.65 -8.62 12.76
CA GLY A 23 1.92 -9.21 13.89
C GLY A 23 1.11 -10.44 13.50
N LEU A 24 0.49 -10.45 12.31
CA LEU A 24 -0.23 -11.63 11.80
C LEU A 24 0.75 -12.76 11.49
N ILE A 25 1.83 -12.47 10.77
CA ILE A 25 2.87 -13.44 10.42
C ILE A 25 3.42 -14.12 11.68
N THR A 26 3.80 -13.31 12.68
CA THR A 26 4.32 -13.81 13.96
C THR A 26 3.25 -14.61 14.72
N GLY A 27 2.01 -14.12 14.76
CA GLY A 27 0.89 -14.80 15.41
C GLY A 27 0.53 -16.15 14.79
N LEU A 28 0.89 -16.37 13.52
CA LEU A 28 0.77 -17.66 12.84
C LEU A 28 1.99 -18.57 13.05
N GLY A 29 3.00 -18.13 13.81
CA GLY A 29 4.20 -18.91 14.10
C GLY A 29 5.25 -18.89 12.98
N HIS A 30 5.17 -17.91 12.08
CA HIS A 30 6.13 -17.74 10.98
C HIS A 30 7.00 -16.50 11.17
N ALA A 31 8.10 -16.45 10.43
CA ALA A 31 8.97 -15.30 10.30
C ALA A 31 9.41 -15.15 8.83
N ILE A 32 9.43 -13.93 8.33
CA ILE A 32 9.90 -13.59 6.99
C ILE A 32 11.15 -12.71 7.16
N GLY A 33 12.27 -13.14 6.57
CA GLY A 33 13.52 -12.37 6.62
C GLY A 33 13.33 -10.96 6.04
N GLY A 34 13.81 -9.94 6.73
CA GLY A 34 13.66 -8.53 6.33
C GLY A 34 12.31 -7.90 6.71
N MET A 35 11.28 -8.69 7.05
CA MET A 35 10.00 -8.16 7.52
C MET A 35 10.16 -7.51 8.89
N ARG A 36 9.70 -6.26 9.01
CA ARG A 36 9.71 -5.50 10.26
C ARG A 36 8.51 -4.56 10.35
N PRO A 37 8.03 -4.22 11.56
CA PRO A 37 7.07 -3.13 11.73
C PRO A 37 7.61 -1.83 11.11
N PHE A 38 6.70 -0.99 10.63
CA PHE A 38 7.04 0.37 10.19
C PHE A 38 7.71 1.12 11.35
N PRO A 39 8.87 1.78 11.13
CA PRO A 39 9.58 2.47 12.18
C PRO A 39 8.80 3.70 12.65
N ALA A 40 8.83 4.00 13.95
CA ALA A 40 8.41 5.32 14.40
C ALA A 40 9.43 6.35 13.90
N LEU A 41 8.95 7.35 13.16
CA LEU A 41 9.79 8.42 12.63
C LEU A 41 9.30 9.75 13.19
N SER A 42 10.22 10.51 13.79
CA SER A 42 9.95 11.83 14.35
C SER A 42 11.14 12.76 14.05
N GLY A 43 10.85 14.00 13.65
CA GLY A 43 11.88 15.01 13.35
C GLY A 43 11.24 16.35 13.00
N SER A 44 11.96 17.47 13.16
CA SER A 44 11.60 18.84 12.72
C SER A 44 10.09 19.16 12.55
N GLY A 45 9.30 18.95 13.62
CA GLY A 45 7.86 19.27 13.65
C GLY A 45 6.92 18.24 13.00
N LEU A 46 7.45 17.13 12.50
CA LEU A 46 6.72 16.02 11.89
C LEU A 46 6.77 14.79 12.79
N GLU A 47 5.61 14.17 12.96
CA GLU A 47 5.46 12.87 13.61
C GLU A 47 4.76 11.92 12.63
N ILE A 48 5.43 10.80 12.33
CA ILE A 48 4.86 9.74 11.49
C ILE A 48 4.41 8.62 12.43
N PRO A 49 3.10 8.48 12.67
CA PRO A 49 2.59 7.49 13.61
C PRO A 49 2.71 6.08 13.05
N VAL A 50 2.93 5.11 13.94
CA VAL A 50 2.94 3.69 13.60
C VAL A 50 1.53 3.11 13.75
N THR A 51 0.81 2.96 12.64
CA THR A 51 -0.55 2.40 12.60
C THR A 51 -0.57 1.04 11.89
N GLN A 52 0.08 0.04 12.48
CA GLN A 52 0.18 -1.31 11.90
C GLN A 52 -1.19 -1.99 11.74
N ALA A 53 -1.37 -2.75 10.67
CA ALA A 53 -2.54 -3.57 10.41
C ALA A 53 -2.14 -5.03 10.20
N SER A 54 -3.02 -5.97 10.57
CA SER A 54 -2.79 -7.41 10.34
C SER A 54 -2.87 -7.79 8.87
N LEU A 55 -3.74 -7.11 8.12
CA LEU A 55 -3.99 -7.31 6.71
C LEU A 55 -4.14 -5.94 6.03
N TRP A 56 -3.66 -5.84 4.80
CA TRP A 56 -3.87 -4.71 3.91
C TRP A 56 -4.36 -5.23 2.56
N PHE A 57 -5.36 -4.56 1.99
CA PHE A 57 -5.93 -4.92 0.69
C PHE A 57 -5.86 -3.71 -0.21
N TRP A 58 -5.17 -3.84 -1.34
CA TRP A 58 -5.29 -2.92 -2.46
C TRP A 58 -6.14 -3.59 -3.52
N LEU A 59 -7.28 -2.97 -3.82
CA LEU A 59 -8.24 -3.47 -4.79
C LEU A 59 -8.45 -2.37 -5.82
N ALA A 60 -8.14 -2.66 -7.07
CA ALA A 60 -8.25 -1.76 -8.20
C ALA A 60 -9.25 -2.29 -9.23
N GLY A 61 -9.87 -1.36 -9.95
CA GLY A 61 -10.89 -1.62 -10.95
C GLY A 61 -11.61 -0.34 -11.35
N ASP A 62 -12.37 -0.41 -12.44
CA ASP A 62 -13.07 0.75 -13.01
C ASP A 62 -14.46 0.96 -12.37
N ASP A 63 -15.03 -0.09 -11.77
CA ASP A 63 -16.31 -0.03 -11.08
C ASP A 63 -16.15 -0.14 -9.56
N ARG A 64 -16.62 0.89 -8.85
CA ARG A 64 -16.53 0.97 -7.38
C ARG A 64 -17.39 -0.06 -6.66
N GLY A 65 -18.54 -0.43 -7.23
CA GLY A 65 -19.42 -1.45 -6.66
C GLY A 65 -18.75 -2.83 -6.72
N GLU A 66 -18.17 -3.18 -7.86
CA GLU A 66 -17.41 -4.42 -8.03
C GLU A 66 -16.20 -4.48 -7.08
N ILE A 67 -15.44 -3.38 -6.96
CA ILE A 67 -14.36 -3.29 -5.98
C ILE A 67 -14.88 -3.54 -4.55
N HIS A 68 -16.01 -2.93 -4.18
CA HIS A 68 -16.59 -3.11 -2.85
C HIS A 68 -16.99 -4.56 -2.58
N HIS A 69 -17.59 -5.24 -3.56
CA HIS A 69 -18.01 -6.63 -3.44
C HIS A 69 -16.86 -7.62 -3.31
N ARG A 70 -15.69 -7.30 -3.88
CA ARG A 70 -14.47 -8.11 -3.77
C ARG A 70 -13.82 -8.04 -2.38
N ALA A 71 -14.14 -7.03 -1.56
CA ALA A 71 -13.54 -6.87 -0.26
C ALA A 71 -13.87 -8.05 0.68
N PRO A 72 -12.88 -8.71 1.29
CA PRO A 72 -13.12 -9.88 2.13
C PRO A 72 -13.80 -9.51 3.46
N ALA A 73 -14.48 -10.50 4.04
CA ALA A 73 -15.32 -10.36 5.24
C ALA A 73 -14.53 -10.21 6.57
N PHE A 74 -13.48 -9.39 6.58
CA PHE A 74 -12.76 -9.01 7.80
C PHE A 74 -13.35 -7.73 8.42
N ARG A 75 -13.12 -7.53 9.72
CA ARG A 75 -13.41 -6.24 10.36
C ARG A 75 -12.50 -5.17 9.79
N ARG A 76 -13.06 -4.25 9.01
CA ARG A 76 -12.35 -3.12 8.40
C ARG A 76 -11.96 -2.10 9.48
N ALA A 77 -10.66 -1.91 9.69
CA ALA A 77 -10.14 -0.87 10.58
C ALA A 77 -10.07 0.51 9.88
N ARG A 78 -9.78 0.50 8.57
CA ARG A 78 -9.70 1.67 7.71
C ARG A 78 -10.05 1.28 6.27
N THR A 79 -10.70 2.17 5.56
CA THR A 79 -10.95 2.10 4.11
C THR A 79 -10.66 3.48 3.53
N VAL A 80 -9.94 3.52 2.41
CA VAL A 80 -9.63 4.74 1.66
C VAL A 80 -9.98 4.47 0.21
N ASP A 81 -10.90 5.26 -0.33
CA ASP A 81 -11.28 5.16 -1.73
C ASP A 81 -10.30 5.98 -2.58
N GLY A 82 -9.49 5.28 -3.38
CA GLY A 82 -8.56 5.90 -4.33
C GLY A 82 -9.26 6.32 -5.62
N PHE A 83 -8.65 7.28 -6.33
CA PHE A 83 -9.03 7.64 -7.68
C PHE A 83 -7.80 8.17 -8.44
N VAL A 84 -7.77 7.97 -9.75
CA VAL A 84 -6.78 8.59 -10.63
C VAL A 84 -7.22 10.03 -10.90
N HIS A 85 -6.41 11.01 -10.52
CA HIS A 85 -6.71 12.43 -10.77
C HIS A 85 -6.01 12.90 -12.05
N ARG A 86 -6.77 13.51 -12.98
CA ARG A 86 -6.26 14.19 -14.19
C ARG A 86 -5.14 13.44 -14.94
N GLY A 87 -5.32 12.13 -15.14
CA GLY A 87 -4.35 11.31 -15.88
C GLY A 87 -3.11 10.86 -15.08
N GLY A 88 -3.18 10.86 -13.75
CA GLY A 88 -2.09 10.39 -12.88
C GLY A 88 -1.37 11.50 -12.09
N ARG A 89 -1.95 12.70 -12.04
CA ARG A 89 -1.43 13.78 -11.21
C ARG A 89 -1.82 13.58 -9.75
N ASP A 90 -1.01 14.08 -8.84
CA ASP A 90 -1.39 14.18 -7.44
C ASP A 90 -2.42 15.30 -7.20
N LEU A 91 -2.78 15.53 -5.93
CA LEU A 91 -3.75 16.56 -5.54
C LEU A 91 -3.18 17.98 -5.57
N THR A 92 -1.86 18.15 -5.67
CA THR A 92 -1.19 19.44 -5.89
C THR A 92 -1.12 19.81 -7.37
N GLY A 93 -1.31 18.84 -8.27
CA GLY A 93 -1.35 19.03 -9.72
C GLY A 93 -0.08 18.59 -10.43
N TYR A 94 0.93 18.11 -9.70
CA TYR A 94 2.17 17.59 -10.26
C TYR A 94 1.98 16.15 -10.74
N GLU A 95 2.80 15.74 -11.70
CA GLU A 95 2.82 14.35 -12.15
C GLU A 95 3.46 13.49 -11.06
N ASP A 96 2.73 12.46 -10.62
CA ASP A 96 3.19 11.53 -9.59
C ASP A 96 3.58 10.21 -10.24
N GLY A 97 4.81 9.77 -9.99
CA GLY A 97 5.35 8.52 -10.52
C GLY A 97 6.20 8.61 -11.79
N THR A 98 6.59 9.81 -12.24
CA THR A 98 7.46 10.02 -13.41
C THR A 98 8.79 9.26 -13.33
N GLU A 99 9.37 9.17 -12.12
CA GLU A 99 10.66 8.50 -11.87
C GLU A 99 10.49 7.02 -11.47
N ASN A 100 9.28 6.46 -11.57
CA ASN A 100 9.09 5.05 -11.26
C ASN A 100 9.83 4.17 -12.27
N PRO A 101 10.51 3.10 -11.81
CA PRO A 101 11.13 2.16 -12.72
C PRO A 101 10.07 1.45 -13.57
N GLU A 102 10.43 1.11 -14.81
CA GLU A 102 9.54 0.43 -15.76
C GLU A 102 10.07 -0.97 -16.14
N GLY A 103 9.17 -1.82 -16.67
CA GLY A 103 9.53 -3.14 -17.20
C GLY A 103 10.32 -4.02 -16.22
N GLU A 104 11.45 -4.57 -16.68
CA GLU A 104 12.31 -5.42 -15.84
C GLU A 104 12.96 -4.65 -14.68
N ALA A 105 13.19 -3.33 -14.81
CA ALA A 105 13.70 -2.54 -13.71
C ALA A 105 12.67 -2.44 -12.58
N ALA A 106 11.38 -2.30 -12.93
CA ALA A 106 10.29 -2.32 -11.94
C ALA A 106 10.24 -3.66 -11.21
N ARG A 107 10.32 -4.75 -11.97
CA ARG A 107 10.33 -6.10 -11.42
C ARG A 107 11.52 -6.33 -10.49
N ALA A 108 12.72 -5.93 -10.90
CA ALA A 108 13.92 -6.06 -10.10
C ALA A 108 13.89 -5.21 -8.81
N ALA A 109 13.25 -4.03 -8.85
CA ALA A 109 13.14 -3.14 -7.70
C ALA A 109 12.11 -3.63 -6.67
N ALA A 110 11.01 -4.25 -7.13
CA ALA A 110 9.85 -4.53 -6.28
C ALA A 110 9.64 -6.01 -5.94
N ILE A 111 10.10 -6.95 -6.76
CA ILE A 111 9.73 -8.37 -6.64
C ILE A 111 10.90 -9.22 -6.14
N LEU A 112 10.66 -10.00 -5.08
CA LEU A 112 11.64 -10.94 -4.55
C LEU A 112 11.87 -12.11 -5.51
N VAL A 113 13.15 -12.43 -5.74
CA VAL A 113 13.62 -13.56 -6.54
C VAL A 113 14.74 -14.27 -5.78
N GLY A 114 14.67 -15.60 -5.68
CA GLY A 114 15.66 -16.42 -4.98
C GLY A 114 15.49 -16.44 -3.46
N ALA A 115 14.36 -15.94 -2.93
CA ALA A 115 13.98 -16.00 -1.53
C ALA A 115 13.35 -17.35 -1.12
N GLY A 116 12.97 -18.18 -2.10
CA GLY A 116 12.43 -19.52 -1.91
C GLY A 116 10.91 -19.61 -2.04
N GLN A 117 10.39 -20.84 -1.96
CA GLN A 117 8.97 -21.13 -2.15
C GLN A 117 8.09 -20.33 -1.18
N GLY A 118 7.06 -19.68 -1.72
CA GLY A 118 6.11 -18.86 -0.95
C GLY A 118 6.55 -17.40 -0.75
N LEU A 119 7.82 -17.06 -1.01
CA LEU A 119 8.33 -15.68 -0.98
C LEU A 119 8.73 -15.17 -2.36
N ASP A 120 9.22 -16.05 -3.24
CA ASP A 120 9.49 -15.68 -4.63
C ASP A 120 8.22 -15.17 -5.32
N GLY A 121 8.31 -14.00 -5.94
CA GLY A 121 7.17 -13.30 -6.53
C GLY A 121 6.46 -12.31 -5.59
N SER A 122 6.81 -12.26 -4.30
CA SER A 122 6.24 -11.30 -3.34
C SER A 122 7.03 -9.98 -3.26
N SER A 123 6.53 -9.03 -2.47
CA SER A 123 7.13 -7.71 -2.27
C SER A 123 6.98 -7.26 -0.81
N PHE A 124 7.74 -6.24 -0.42
CA PHE A 124 7.52 -5.51 0.83
C PHE A 124 6.82 -4.19 0.52
N VAL A 125 5.76 -3.90 1.26
CA VAL A 125 4.99 -2.67 1.10
C VAL A 125 5.01 -1.85 2.39
N ALA A 126 5.22 -0.55 2.25
CA ALA A 126 4.99 0.44 3.29
C ALA A 126 3.90 1.41 2.80
N VAL A 127 2.92 1.69 3.66
CA VAL A 127 1.77 2.52 3.30
C VAL A 127 1.66 3.65 4.32
N GLN A 128 1.51 4.87 3.82
CA GLN A 128 1.22 6.06 4.60
C GLN A 128 0.01 6.76 4.00
N GLN A 129 -0.85 7.33 4.84
CA GLN A 129 -1.94 8.18 4.38
C GLN A 129 -1.57 9.64 4.62
N GLY A 130 -1.20 10.34 3.54
CA GLY A 130 -0.99 11.78 3.56
C GLY A 130 -2.32 12.53 3.62
N ARG A 131 -2.39 13.58 4.44
CA ARG A 131 -3.48 14.57 4.42
C ARG A 131 -2.86 15.92 4.09
N HIS A 132 -3.14 16.41 2.90
CA HIS A 132 -2.60 17.69 2.43
C HIS A 132 -3.41 18.85 3.00
N ASP A 133 -2.72 19.89 3.46
CA ASP A 133 -3.32 21.21 3.69
C ASP A 133 -3.33 21.97 2.36
N ARG A 134 -4.41 21.78 1.59
CA ARG A 134 -4.54 22.35 0.25
C ARG A 134 -4.68 23.86 0.27
N ASP A 135 -5.44 24.40 1.23
CA ASP A 135 -5.66 25.84 1.34
C ASP A 135 -4.34 26.56 1.59
N HIS A 136 -3.48 25.98 2.44
CA HIS A 136 -2.13 26.51 2.62
C HIS A 136 -1.28 26.40 1.35
N PHE A 137 -1.24 25.24 0.71
CA PHE A 137 -0.43 25.02 -0.50
C PHE A 137 -0.83 25.98 -1.64
N GLU A 138 -2.13 26.13 -1.89
CA GLU A 138 -2.66 27.02 -2.94
C GLU A 138 -2.44 28.51 -2.63
N SER A 139 -2.09 28.86 -1.38
CA SER A 139 -1.76 30.24 -0.99
C SER A 139 -0.30 30.65 -1.26
N LEU A 140 0.59 29.69 -1.51
CA LEU A 140 2.00 29.92 -1.79
C LEU A 140 2.19 30.50 -3.21
N ALA A 141 3.23 31.33 -3.41
CA ALA A 141 3.61 31.75 -4.75
C ALA A 141 4.08 30.55 -5.58
N GLU A 142 3.95 30.62 -6.91
CA GLU A 142 4.31 29.51 -7.81
C GLU A 142 5.76 29.02 -7.59
N GLY A 143 6.72 29.93 -7.43
CA GLY A 143 8.12 29.58 -7.16
C GLY A 143 8.40 29.05 -5.75
N GLU A 144 7.41 29.00 -4.85
CA GLU A 144 7.48 28.35 -3.53
C GLU A 144 6.73 27.00 -3.51
N GLN A 145 5.95 26.69 -4.54
CA GLN A 145 5.31 25.39 -4.74
C GLN A 145 6.26 24.39 -5.42
N ASP A 146 7.15 24.90 -6.29
CA ASP A 146 8.24 24.17 -6.96
C ASP A 146 9.49 23.98 -6.08
#